data_AF-A0A954MPC9-F1
#
_entry.id   AF-A0A954MPC9-F1
#
_cell.length_a   1.000
_cell.length_b   1.000
_cell.length_c   1.000
_cell.angle_alpha   90.00
_cell.angle_beta   90.00
_cell.angle_gamma   90.00
#
_symmetry.space_group_name_H-M   'P 1'
#
loop_
_entity.id
_entity.type
_entity.pdbx_description
1 polymer ?
#
loop_
_entity_poly.entity_id
_entity_poly.type
_entity_poly.pdbx_seq_one_letter_code
_entity_poly.pdbx_strand_id
1 'polypeptide(L)'
;VSETWQRVARMYEKFGIPNEWRLAEQAEFVGYGPCEDRLTPQSTREIPSGAAIHWHPSVRSALVSDTMLVHANGREVITPPENWPSLVVKVKGAEFQRPAILIREVER
;
A
#
# COMPACT_ATOMS: atom_id res chain seq x y z
N VAL A 1 12.32 6.73 -4.58
CA VAL A 1 10.95 7.29 -4.37
C VAL A 1 10.28 7.71 -5.67
N SER A 2 10.88 8.60 -6.48
CA SER A 2 10.29 9.06 -7.76
C SER A 2 9.85 7.93 -8.71
N GLU A 3 10.68 6.89 -8.90
CA GLU A 3 10.32 5.74 -9.75
C GLU A 3 9.07 4.99 -9.24
N THR A 4 8.94 4.82 -7.92
CA THR A 4 7.76 4.21 -7.29
C THR A 4 6.50 4.98 -7.64
N TRP A 5 6.53 6.32 -7.58
CA TRP A 5 5.40 7.17 -7.92
C TRP A 5 5.02 7.12 -9.40
N GLN A 6 6.00 7.01 -10.29
CA GLN A 6 5.72 6.77 -11.72
C GLN A 6 5.02 5.42 -11.95
N ARG A 7 5.34 4.40 -11.14
CA ARG A 7 4.66 3.10 -11.21
C ARG A 7 3.24 3.18 -10.62
N VAL A 8 3.03 3.94 -9.54
CA VAL A 8 1.69 4.23 -8.99
C VAL A 8 0.83 4.90 -10.05
N ALA A 9 1.27 6.03 -10.61
CA ALA A 9 0.50 6.78 -11.60
C ALA A 9 0.10 5.90 -12.80
N ARG A 10 1.04 5.11 -13.33
CA ARG A 10 0.78 4.16 -14.44
C ARG A 10 -0.25 3.08 -14.07
N MET A 11 -0.27 2.61 -12.83
CA MET A 11 -1.24 1.60 -12.41
C MET A 11 -2.65 2.19 -12.40
N TYR A 12 -2.82 3.38 -11.84
CA TYR A 12 -4.11 4.07 -11.83
C TYR A 12 -4.59 4.43 -13.24
N GLU A 13 -3.69 4.91 -14.10
CA GLU A 13 -3.99 5.17 -15.52
C GLU A 13 -4.44 3.90 -16.25
N LYS A 14 -3.75 2.77 -16.04
CA LYS A 14 -4.11 1.48 -16.64
C LYS A 14 -5.55 1.05 -16.33
N PHE A 15 -6.08 1.42 -15.16
CA PHE A 15 -7.44 1.10 -14.73
C PHE A 15 -8.46 2.24 -15.00
N GLY A 16 -8.09 3.24 -15.80
CA GLY A 16 -9.00 4.30 -16.27
C GLY A 16 -9.28 5.41 -15.26
N ILE A 17 -8.46 5.53 -14.21
CA ILE A 17 -8.61 6.53 -13.13
C ILE A 17 -7.30 7.30 -12.89
N PRO A 18 -6.73 7.96 -13.91
CA PRO A 18 -5.33 8.45 -13.91
C PRO A 18 -4.98 9.47 -12.82
N ASN A 19 -5.97 10.19 -12.26
CA ASN A 19 -5.77 11.23 -11.26
C ASN A 19 -6.14 10.83 -9.83
N GLU A 20 -6.72 9.64 -9.63
CA GLU A 20 -7.28 9.22 -8.34
C GLU A 20 -6.21 9.14 -7.23
N TRP A 21 -5.02 8.65 -7.55
CA TRP A 21 -3.91 8.54 -6.60
C TRP A 21 -3.45 9.89 -6.03
N ARG A 22 -3.85 11.01 -6.64
CA ARG A 22 -3.55 12.37 -6.16
C ARG A 22 -4.55 12.86 -5.12
N LEU A 23 -5.69 12.17 -4.97
CA LEU A 23 -6.77 12.57 -4.06
C LEU A 23 -6.49 12.19 -2.60
N ALA A 24 -5.56 11.27 -2.38
CA ALA A 24 -5.14 10.82 -1.07
C ALA A 24 -3.63 10.57 -1.05
N GLU A 25 -3.05 10.64 0.14
CA GLU A 25 -1.69 10.16 0.36
C GLU A 25 -1.66 8.64 0.18
N GLN A 26 -0.53 8.11 -0.26
CA GLN A 26 -0.42 6.66 -0.52
C GLN A 26 0.54 5.98 0.47
N ALA A 27 1.41 6.76 1.11
CA ALA A 27 2.39 6.23 2.04
C ALA A 27 2.99 7.28 2.98
N GLU A 28 3.38 6.83 4.17
CA GLU A 28 4.16 7.59 5.13
C GLU A 28 5.15 6.68 5.88
N PHE A 29 6.21 7.28 6.40
CA PHE A 29 7.04 6.68 7.43
C PHE A 29 6.24 6.57 8.72
N VAL A 30 6.34 5.42 9.36
CA VAL A 30 5.73 5.14 10.66
C VAL A 30 6.77 4.59 11.62
N GLY A 31 6.53 4.79 12.91
CA GLY A 31 7.44 4.39 13.96
C GLY A 31 6.78 4.57 15.32
N TYR A 32 7.25 5.54 16.09
CA TYR A 32 6.60 5.89 17.36
C TYR A 32 5.27 6.62 17.11
N GLY A 33 5.25 7.51 16.12
CA GLY A 33 4.05 8.22 15.68
C GLY A 33 3.29 7.45 14.60
N PRO A 34 1.97 7.72 14.44
CA PRO A 34 1.18 7.14 13.35
C PRO A 34 1.59 7.68 11.97
N CYS A 35 2.26 8.82 11.93
CA CYS A 35 2.88 9.40 10.74
C CYS A 35 4.08 10.24 11.19
N GLU A 36 5.29 9.80 10.84
CA GLU A 36 6.53 10.55 11.13
C GLU A 36 6.92 11.47 9.99
N ASP A 37 6.69 11.05 8.74
CA ASP A 37 6.94 11.85 7.54
C ASP A 37 6.19 11.29 6.32
N ARG A 38 5.66 12.15 5.45
CA ARG A 38 4.85 11.73 4.29
C ARG A 38 5.75 11.40 3.10
N LEU A 39 5.51 10.26 2.47
CA LEU A 39 6.11 9.96 1.18
C LEU A 39 5.25 10.60 0.09
N THR A 40 5.84 11.51 -0.66
CA THR A 40 5.20 12.25 -1.75
C THR A 40 6.00 12.06 -3.04
N PRO A 41 5.43 12.38 -4.21
CA PRO A 41 6.18 12.38 -5.47
C PRO A 41 7.40 13.31 -5.46
N GLN A 42 7.40 14.35 -4.63
CA GLN A 42 8.48 15.32 -4.49
C GLN A 42 9.48 14.97 -3.38
N SER A 43 9.23 13.90 -2.61
CA SER A 43 10.13 13.49 -1.54
C SER A 43 11.49 13.10 -2.10
N THR A 44 12.52 13.85 -1.70
CA THR A 44 13.93 13.63 -2.06
C THR A 44 14.63 12.65 -1.12
N ARG A 45 14.04 12.41 0.04
CA ARG A 45 14.53 11.46 1.04
C ARG A 45 14.49 10.04 0.49
N GLU A 46 15.60 9.33 0.60
CA GLU A 46 15.64 7.89 0.34
C GLU A 46 14.96 7.13 1.48
N ILE A 47 14.34 5.98 1.16
CA ILE A 47 13.76 5.10 2.17
C ILE A 47 14.88 4.17 2.65
N PRO A 48 15.41 4.32 3.88
CA PRO A 48 16.52 3.50 4.34
C PRO A 48 16.07 2.06 4.63
N SER A 49 17.02 1.13 4.61
CA SER A 49 16.80 -0.22 5.16
C SER A 49 16.45 -0.12 6.65
N GLY A 50 15.46 -0.91 7.09
CA GLY A 50 14.89 -0.87 8.43
C GLY A 50 13.75 0.13 8.61
N ALA A 51 13.41 0.94 7.59
CA ALA A 51 12.25 1.83 7.67
C ALA A 51 10.93 1.05 7.64
N ALA A 52 10.01 1.40 8.53
CA ALA A 52 8.62 0.98 8.44
C ALA A 52 7.82 2.03 7.65
N ILE A 53 7.09 1.54 6.64
CA ILE A 53 6.24 2.35 5.77
C ILE A 53 4.81 1.86 5.92
N HIS A 54 3.90 2.75 6.29
CA HIS A 54 2.47 2.51 6.14
C HIS A 54 2.11 2.81 4.68
N TRP A 55 1.66 1.79 3.95
CA TRP A 55 1.31 1.88 2.53
C TRP A 55 -0.17 1.62 2.36
N HIS A 56 -0.92 2.61 1.88
CA HIS A 56 -2.38 2.61 1.98
C HIS A 56 -3.09 3.16 0.72
N PRO A 57 -2.85 2.58 -0.48
CA PRO A 57 -3.49 3.07 -1.69
C PRO A 57 -5.00 2.93 -1.65
N SER A 58 -5.69 3.91 -2.23
CA SER A 58 -7.15 3.99 -2.25
C SER A 58 -7.71 4.28 -3.64
N VAL A 59 -8.93 3.79 -3.86
CA VAL A 59 -9.76 4.09 -5.02
C VAL A 59 -11.17 4.36 -4.52
N ARG A 60 -11.65 5.59 -4.68
CA ARG A 60 -12.93 6.07 -4.16
C ARG A 60 -13.04 5.79 -2.67
N SER A 61 -14.05 5.02 -2.27
CA SER A 61 -14.30 4.63 -0.87
C SER A 61 -13.55 3.37 -0.43
N ALA A 62 -12.81 2.71 -1.33
CA ALA A 62 -12.06 1.51 -1.02
C ALA A 62 -10.60 1.83 -0.76
N LEU A 63 -10.04 1.26 0.30
CA LEU A 63 -8.63 1.38 0.67
C LEU A 63 -8.11 0.01 1.07
N VAL A 64 -6.87 -0.28 0.70
CA VAL A 64 -6.13 -1.42 1.23
C VAL A 64 -4.86 -0.89 1.87
N SER A 65 -4.52 -1.37 3.05
CA SER A 65 -3.33 -0.91 3.76
C SER A 65 -2.56 -2.03 4.42
N ASP A 66 -1.24 -1.84 4.46
CA ASP A 66 -0.32 -2.65 5.24
C ASP A 66 0.80 -1.77 5.80
N THR A 67 1.40 -2.20 6.91
CA THR A 67 2.74 -1.74 7.29
C THR A 67 3.78 -2.67 6.69
N MET A 68 4.78 -2.09 6.02
CA MET A 68 5.88 -2.80 5.40
C MET A 68 7.22 -2.38 6.00
N LEU A 69 8.05 -3.35 6.36
CA LEU A 69 9.45 -3.14 6.67
C LEU A 69 10.28 -3.19 5.39
N VAL A 70 11.07 -2.16 5.14
CA VAL A 70 11.95 -2.08 3.98
C VAL A 70 13.31 -2.69 4.31
N HIS A 71 13.78 -3.59 3.46
CA HIS A 71 15.08 -4.25 3.56
C HIS A 71 15.97 -3.82 2.39
N ALA A 72 17.29 -3.96 2.52
CA ALA A 72 18.23 -3.65 1.43
C ALA A 72 17.88 -4.33 0.09
N ASN A 73 17.31 -5.54 0.15
CA ASN A 73 16.99 -6.36 -1.04
C ASN A 73 15.48 -6.54 -1.26
N GLY A 74 14.62 -5.81 -0.56
CA GLY A 74 13.18 -6.02 -0.69
C GLY A 74 12.33 -5.34 0.37
N ARG A 75 11.15 -5.89 0.61
CA ARG A 75 10.21 -5.43 1.61
C ARG A 75 9.44 -6.60 2.19
N GLU A 76 9.02 -6.47 3.43
CA GLU A 76 8.26 -7.45 4.16
C GLU A 76 6.99 -6.81 4.70
N VAL A 77 5.83 -7.44 4.49
CA VAL A 77 4.57 -6.99 5.11
C VAL A 77 4.54 -7.54 6.53
N ILE A 78 4.48 -6.65 7.52
CA ILE A 78 4.48 -7.03 8.95
C ILE A 78 3.08 -6.98 9.59
N THR A 79 2.07 -6.57 8.81
CA THR A 79 0.65 -6.63 9.20
C THR A 79 -0.14 -7.52 8.23
N PRO A 80 0.23 -8.81 8.08
CA PRO A 80 -0.54 -9.72 7.25
C PRO A 80 -1.97 -9.88 7.82
N PRO A 81 -2.97 -10.15 6.96
CA PRO A 81 -4.33 -10.41 7.43
C PRO A 81 -4.37 -11.66 8.32
N GLU A 82 -4.73 -11.48 9.59
CA GLU A 82 -4.96 -12.57 10.55
C GLU A 82 -6.45 -12.74 10.79
N ASN A 83 -6.96 -13.98 10.68
CA ASN A 83 -8.38 -14.29 10.86
C ASN A 83 -9.32 -13.43 9.99
N TRP A 84 -8.87 -13.05 8.79
CA TRP A 84 -9.61 -12.21 7.85
C TRP A 84 -9.65 -12.87 6.46
N PRO A 85 -10.75 -12.76 5.70
CA PRO A 85 -10.80 -13.25 4.33
C PRO A 85 -9.67 -12.67 3.49
N SER A 86 -9.08 -13.47 2.62
CA SER A 86 -7.93 -13.06 1.81
C SER A 86 -8.14 -13.45 0.35
N LEU A 87 -7.58 -12.65 -0.56
CA LEU A 87 -7.56 -12.90 -1.99
C LEU A 87 -6.11 -12.92 -2.50
N VAL A 88 -5.82 -13.79 -3.46
CA VAL A 88 -4.50 -13.89 -4.08
C VAL A 88 -4.46 -13.03 -5.34
N VAL A 89 -3.64 -11.98 -5.32
CA VAL A 89 -3.37 -11.12 -6.47
C VAL A 89 -2.08 -11.58 -7.15
N LYS A 90 -2.13 -11.86 -8.45
CA LYS A 90 -0.94 -12.21 -9.24
C LYS A 90 -0.41 -10.99 -9.99
N VAL A 91 0.84 -10.60 -9.73
CA VAL A 91 1.53 -9.50 -10.41
C VAL A 91 2.87 -9.97 -10.92
N LYS A 92 3.06 -9.97 -12.26
CA LYS A 92 4.30 -10.41 -12.93
C LYS A 92 4.79 -11.80 -12.46
N GLY A 93 3.87 -12.73 -12.23
CA GLY A 93 4.19 -14.09 -11.78
C GLY A 93 4.41 -14.23 -10.27
N ALA A 94 4.48 -13.13 -9.51
CA ALA A 94 4.48 -13.17 -8.05
C ALA A 94 3.05 -13.14 -7.50
N GLU A 95 2.82 -13.84 -6.41
CA GLU A 95 1.53 -13.91 -5.71
C GLU A 95 1.57 -13.07 -4.44
N PHE A 96 0.53 -12.25 -4.24
CA PHE A 96 0.38 -11.39 -3.07
C PHE A 96 -0.96 -11.69 -2.40
N GLN A 97 -0.94 -12.08 -1.12
CA GLN A 97 -2.17 -12.25 -0.34
C GLN A 97 -2.64 -10.91 0.20
N ARG A 98 -3.80 -10.42 -0.23
CA ARG A 98 -4.39 -9.15 0.20
C ARG A 98 -5.69 -9.41 0.97
N PRO A 99 -6.04 -8.56 1.96
CA PRO A 99 -7.32 -8.70 2.63
C PRO A 99 -8.46 -8.55 1.63
N ALA A 100 -9.43 -9.45 1.72
CA ALA A 100 -10.67 -9.42 0.96
C ALA A 100 -11.77 -8.74 1.78
N ILE A 101 -12.93 -8.54 1.13
CA ILE A 101 -14.11 -8.02 1.80
C ILE A 101 -14.66 -9.11 2.71
N LEU A 102 -14.82 -8.80 4.00
CA LEU A 102 -15.51 -9.69 4.94
C LEU A 102 -17.01 -9.63 4.69
N ILE A 103 -17.59 -10.77 4.32
CA ILE A 103 -19.03 -10.96 4.19
C ILE A 103 -19.48 -11.72 5.43
N ARG A 104 -20.36 -11.12 6.25
CA ARG A 104 -21.01 -11.80 7.37
C ARG A 104 -22.46 -12.05 7.01
N GLU A 105 -22.91 -13.28 7.17
CA GLU A 105 -24.34 -13.55 7.16
C GLU A 105 -24.94 -12.97 8.43
N VAL A 106 -26.02 -12.19 8.28
CA VAL A 106 -26.79 -11.68 9.40
C VAL A 106 -28.00 -12.60 9.52
N GLU A 107 -28.03 -13.43 10.56
CA GLU A 107 -29.24 -14.15 10.92
C GLU A 107 -30.32 -13.11 11.25
N ARG A 108 -31.48 -13.25 10.60
CA ARG A 108 -32.66 -12.38 10.81
C ARG A 108 -33.52 -12.91 11.93
#